data_AF-A0A644WU66-F1
#
_entry.id   AF-A0A644WU66-F1
#
_cell.length_a   1.000
_cell.length_b   1.000
_cell.length_c   1.000
_cell.angle_alpha   90.00
_cell.angle_beta   90.00
_cell.angle_gamma   90.00
#
_symmetry.space_group_name_H-M   'P 1'
#
loop_
_entity.id
_entity.type
_entity.pdbx_description
1 polymer ?
#
loop_
_entity_poly.entity_id
_entity_poly.type
_entity_poly.pdbx_seq_one_letter_code
_entity_poly.pdbx_strand_id
1 'polypeptide(L)'
;MNIELEATNAIRTLISRNAYLSPYVDENDKTPAWDGFVYVYGNKNPNHPKDSLIGRVPIQVKGTKVKEIKEGHIFYKIEKNDLNAYNSEGGSIFFVVQITEKYDVQVYFNELLPLDIERLLKKMGNHKSKKVRLEKMPLDEDGLANLFLNFIHNRNKQVGTVDREKLYFDDWDNSLESIENYSFSCSLVNTKPENVFKALTTMPIYLYAKPKGLNIKIPMDRFTNGVITEEATHEIGIEDKIYYDKAKVVWENGQKYIKFGRALLIEIEENINNGFSIKLNIKSLGTLSERIKDGNFFSDAIKEKGFTIDGIKIPLKYEVDDEIEKLLLNLDTLKELKYILDSLNVNEDLELDSISSEEGWKIDFILGINKVTNHKFKNDGRLLKYIKIANIKILFFEENDNGNLLASNFFSRKDCYGYKIFADNKLGEKQEISKYLLLKANDLTCSNFVCENIFEDIIKYDTGYEYQISVNYLLLEIIRAYDMNIGKHEDLYKLAVQVSEWLCSKSENDVNYRMNYLQIKRRKESLNDAEIKELENIIENYFDDWSIKAGALILLGKIIEAKKIISKQSEENKSMFKQYPIYSLINQYVK
;
A
#
# COMPACT_ATOMS: atom_id res chain seq x y z
N MET A 1 27.48 22.94 41.88
CA MET A 1 27.53 23.13 40.42
C MET A 1 26.39 24.06 40.03
N ASN A 2 26.69 25.22 39.48
CA ASN A 2 25.65 26.11 38.96
C ASN A 2 25.26 25.60 37.57
N ILE A 3 24.20 24.79 37.50
CA ILE A 3 23.73 24.13 36.27
C ILE A 3 23.36 25.16 35.20
N GLU A 4 22.83 26.32 35.59
CA GLU A 4 22.44 27.38 34.68
C GLU A 4 23.67 28.05 34.06
N LEU A 5 24.69 28.35 34.87
CA LEU A 5 25.95 28.90 34.38
C LEU A 5 26.70 27.94 33.44
N GLU A 6 26.70 26.64 33.76
CA GLU A 6 27.29 25.62 32.86
C GLU A 6 26.54 25.54 31.53
N ALA A 7 25.20 25.63 31.57
CA ALA A 7 24.38 25.60 30.36
C ALA A 7 24.62 26.83 29.47
N THR A 8 24.68 28.03 30.04
CA THR A 8 24.96 29.27 29.28
C THR A 8 26.38 29.26 28.70
N ASN A 9 27.37 28.78 29.46
CA ASN A 9 28.74 28.61 28.97
C ASN A 9 28.84 27.60 27.82
N ALA A 10 28.09 26.49 27.89
CA ALA A 10 28.04 25.51 26.80
C ALA A 10 27.50 26.13 25.51
N ILE A 11 26.43 26.91 25.59
CA ILE A 11 25.86 27.63 24.43
C ILE A 11 26.83 28.68 23.89
N ARG A 12 27.44 29.50 24.77
CA ARG A 12 28.43 30.51 24.37
C ARG A 12 29.61 29.86 23.64
N THR A 13 30.12 28.75 24.15
CA THR A 13 31.24 28.00 23.54
C THR A 13 30.85 27.39 22.20
N LEU A 14 29.66 26.81 22.09
CA LEU A 14 29.17 26.23 20.84
C LEU A 14 29.04 27.28 19.74
N ILE A 15 28.40 28.41 20.05
CA ILE A 15 28.08 29.44 19.07
C ILE A 15 29.33 30.25 18.67
N SER A 16 30.20 30.59 19.62
CA SER A 16 31.43 31.36 19.34
C SER A 16 32.44 30.66 18.42
N ARG A 17 32.30 29.33 18.24
CA ARG A 17 33.12 28.55 17.31
C ARG A 17 32.63 28.63 15.85
N ASN A 18 31.49 29.27 15.60
CA ASN A 18 30.91 29.42 14.26
C ASN A 18 31.23 30.81 13.68
N ALA A 19 31.84 30.88 12.50
CA ALA A 19 32.27 32.16 11.92
C ALA A 19 31.11 33.11 11.56
N TYR A 20 29.89 32.59 11.37
CA TYR A 20 28.71 33.36 11.02
C TYR A 20 27.90 33.85 12.23
N LEU A 21 28.22 33.39 13.44
CA LEU A 21 27.41 33.65 14.63
C LEU A 21 28.21 34.36 15.73
N SER A 22 27.54 35.24 16.46
CA SER A 22 28.13 35.92 17.62
C SER A 22 27.16 35.89 18.81
N PRO A 23 27.48 35.17 19.90
CA PRO A 23 26.59 35.00 21.04
C PRO A 23 26.68 36.18 22.01
N TYR A 24 25.52 36.68 22.45
CA TYR A 24 25.36 37.64 23.54
C TYR A 24 24.41 37.02 24.57
N VAL A 25 25.00 36.32 25.54
CA VAL A 25 24.26 35.58 26.59
C VAL A 25 24.58 36.22 27.92
N ASP A 26 23.55 36.67 28.62
CA ASP A 26 23.68 37.41 29.87
C ASP A 26 24.00 36.44 31.03
N GLU A 27 24.86 36.88 31.95
CA GLU A 27 25.21 36.13 33.16
C GLU A 27 24.38 36.65 34.34
N ASN A 28 23.66 35.76 35.05
CA ASN A 28 22.84 36.04 36.25
C ASN A 28 21.56 36.87 36.00
N ASP A 29 20.75 36.44 35.04
CA ASP A 29 19.77 37.27 34.35
C ASP A 29 18.65 37.92 35.21
N LYS A 30 18.34 39.18 34.88
CA LYS A 30 17.20 40.00 35.35
C LYS A 30 16.21 40.32 34.22
N THR A 31 16.42 39.80 33.01
CA THR A 31 15.48 40.00 31.91
C THR A 31 14.19 39.20 32.14
N PRO A 32 13.04 39.62 31.58
CA PRO A 32 11.76 39.00 31.89
C PRO A 32 11.54 37.61 31.30
N ALA A 33 12.22 37.27 30.18
CA ALA A 33 11.87 36.07 29.41
C ALA A 33 12.97 35.44 28.53
N TRP A 34 14.14 36.06 28.29
CA TRP A 34 15.17 35.54 27.38
C TRP A 34 16.56 35.63 28.00
N ASP A 35 17.37 34.59 27.92
CA ASP A 35 18.75 34.63 28.47
C ASP A 35 19.77 35.34 27.55
N GLY A 36 19.34 35.84 26.39
CA GLY A 36 20.17 36.61 25.47
C GLY A 36 19.75 36.50 24.00
N PHE A 37 20.69 36.77 23.09
CA PHE A 37 20.49 36.67 21.65
C PHE A 37 21.78 36.32 20.90
N VAL A 38 21.64 35.98 19.62
CA VAL A 38 22.75 35.65 18.72
C VAL A 38 22.66 36.53 17.48
N TYR A 39 23.74 37.23 17.14
CA TYR A 39 23.85 37.90 15.84
C TYR A 39 24.25 36.91 14.75
N VAL A 40 23.66 37.08 13.58
CA VAL A 40 23.89 36.26 12.39
C VAL A 40 24.46 37.14 11.29
N TYR A 41 25.55 36.69 10.68
CA TYR A 41 26.25 37.40 9.61
C TYR A 41 26.25 36.60 8.31
N GLY A 42 26.29 37.30 7.17
CA GLY A 42 26.26 36.69 5.83
C GLY A 42 27.62 36.25 5.29
N ASN A 43 28.71 36.47 6.02
CA ASN A 43 30.05 36.04 5.62
C ASN A 43 30.91 35.68 6.84
N LYS A 44 32.00 34.94 6.61
CA LYS A 44 32.94 34.48 7.64
C LYS A 44 33.94 35.55 8.10
N ASN A 45 33.70 36.84 7.84
CA ASN A 45 34.65 37.88 8.22
C ASN A 45 34.73 37.96 9.76
N PRO A 46 35.91 37.73 10.37
CA PRO A 46 36.05 37.70 11.83
C PRO A 46 35.76 39.04 12.50
N ASN A 47 35.81 40.14 11.75
CA ASN A 47 35.52 41.48 12.25
C ASN A 47 34.01 41.81 12.29
N HIS A 48 33.15 40.90 11.81
CA HIS A 48 31.68 41.04 11.85
C HIS A 48 31.19 42.46 11.45
N PRO A 49 31.52 42.92 10.23
CA PRO A 49 31.19 44.27 9.81
C PRO A 49 29.67 44.48 9.73
N LYS A 50 29.22 45.72 9.97
CA LYS A 50 27.78 46.04 10.07
C LYS A 50 26.99 45.72 8.80
N ASP A 51 27.61 45.81 7.64
CA ASP A 51 27.00 45.54 6.33
C ASP A 51 26.76 44.05 6.08
N SER A 52 27.41 43.16 6.84
CA SER A 52 27.17 41.71 6.76
C SER A 52 26.14 41.20 7.78
N LEU A 53 25.62 42.06 8.66
CA LEU A 53 24.62 41.69 9.66
C LEU A 53 23.28 41.34 8.99
N ILE A 54 22.85 40.09 9.15
CA ILE A 54 21.55 39.61 8.68
C ILE A 54 20.46 39.90 9.71
N GLY A 55 20.78 39.75 10.99
CA GLY A 55 19.86 40.06 12.08
C GLY A 55 20.27 39.42 13.40
N ARG A 56 19.34 39.41 14.36
CA ARG A 56 19.52 38.78 15.68
C ARG A 56 18.41 37.79 15.97
N VAL A 57 18.76 36.71 16.66
CA VAL A 57 17.83 35.67 17.10
C VAL A 57 17.79 35.64 18.63
N PRO A 58 16.63 35.91 19.26
CA PRO A 58 16.46 35.72 20.71
C PRO A 58 16.64 34.25 21.07
N ILE A 59 17.27 33.98 22.22
CA ILE A 59 17.48 32.62 22.71
C ILE A 59 17.03 32.50 24.17
N GLN A 60 16.60 31.29 24.53
CA GLN A 60 16.42 30.89 25.93
C GLN A 60 17.24 29.63 26.19
N VAL A 61 17.91 29.56 27.33
CA VAL A 61 18.77 28.45 27.74
C VAL A 61 18.30 27.87 29.08
N LYS A 62 17.98 26.58 29.10
CA LYS A 62 17.70 25.85 30.34
C LYS A 62 18.72 24.75 30.57
N GLY A 63 19.32 24.71 31.75
CA GLY A 63 20.20 23.61 32.17
C GLY A 63 19.42 22.48 32.85
N THR A 64 19.82 21.23 32.64
CA THR A 64 19.23 20.06 33.33
C THR A 64 20.31 19.05 33.66
N LYS A 65 20.44 18.69 34.94
CA LYS A 65 21.32 17.60 35.37
C LYS A 65 20.67 16.25 35.08
N VAL A 66 21.38 15.35 34.40
CA VAL A 66 20.92 13.98 34.08
C VAL A 66 21.98 12.96 34.48
N LYS A 67 21.57 11.69 34.66
CA LYS A 67 22.53 10.60 34.90
C LYS A 67 23.30 10.24 33.63
N GLU A 68 22.57 10.16 32.52
CA GLU A 68 23.07 9.80 31.20
C GLU A 68 22.42 10.71 30.15
N ILE A 69 23.18 11.07 29.12
CA ILE A 69 22.69 11.82 27.97
C ILE A 69 21.83 10.89 27.12
N LYS A 70 20.64 11.35 26.75
CA LYS A 70 19.77 10.59 25.85
C LYS A 70 20.29 10.61 24.41
N GLU A 71 20.05 9.53 23.68
CA GLU A 71 20.23 9.54 22.24
C GLU A 71 18.98 10.11 21.55
N GLY A 72 19.17 10.86 20.46
CA GLY A 72 18.08 11.42 19.65
C GLY A 72 17.47 12.70 20.23
N HIS A 73 16.18 12.67 20.57
CA HIS A 73 15.40 13.84 20.99
C HIS A 73 15.03 13.78 22.47
N ILE A 74 14.68 14.93 23.05
CA ILE A 74 14.16 15.02 24.42
C ILE A 74 12.83 15.76 24.45
N PHE A 75 12.13 15.65 25.59
CA PHE A 75 10.94 16.45 25.86
C PHE A 75 11.20 17.38 27.04
N TYR A 76 10.85 18.65 26.88
CA TYR A 76 10.96 19.65 27.95
C TYR A 76 9.68 20.46 28.08
N LYS A 77 9.34 20.86 29.31
CA LYS A 77 8.12 21.59 29.62
C LYS A 77 8.35 23.10 29.41
N ILE A 78 7.51 23.75 28.60
CA ILE A 78 7.51 25.20 28.39
C ILE A 78 6.22 25.79 28.93
N GLU A 79 6.29 26.97 29.56
CA GLU A 79 5.14 27.67 30.11
C GLU A 79 4.41 28.52 29.08
N LYS A 80 3.11 28.74 29.29
CA LYS A 80 2.26 29.55 28.41
C LYS A 80 2.73 31.00 28.35
N ASN A 81 3.19 31.53 29.50
CA ASN A 81 3.67 32.90 29.61
C ASN A 81 4.96 33.09 28.80
N ASP A 82 5.90 32.14 28.89
CA ASP A 82 7.12 32.13 28.09
C ASP A 82 6.80 32.12 26.59
N LEU A 83 5.88 31.24 26.15
CA LEU A 83 5.46 31.20 24.74
C LEU A 83 4.86 32.53 24.28
N ASN A 84 4.01 33.16 25.10
CA ASN A 84 3.45 34.47 24.78
C ASN A 84 4.53 35.56 24.67
N ALA A 85 5.53 35.53 25.56
CA ALA A 85 6.68 36.43 25.50
C ALA A 85 7.52 36.18 24.24
N TYR A 86 7.84 34.92 23.91
CA TYR A 86 8.56 34.60 22.67
C TYR A 86 7.79 35.08 21.44
N ASN A 87 6.47 34.91 21.40
CA ASN A 87 5.64 35.31 20.27
C ASN A 87 5.64 36.83 20.05
N SER A 88 5.67 37.62 21.12
CA SER A 88 5.65 39.09 21.01
C SER A 88 6.91 39.65 20.35
N GLU A 89 8.03 38.94 20.41
CA GLU A 89 9.25 39.26 19.66
C GLU A 89 9.38 38.48 18.34
N GLY A 90 8.36 37.73 17.92
CA GLY A 90 8.41 36.96 16.67
C GLY A 90 9.20 35.65 16.76
N GLY A 91 9.35 35.12 17.97
CA GLY A 91 9.90 33.79 18.25
C GLY A 91 11.18 33.79 19.08
N SER A 92 11.60 32.59 19.46
CA SER A 92 12.88 32.33 20.16
C SER A 92 13.43 30.95 19.79
N ILE A 93 14.75 30.77 19.84
CA ILE A 93 15.33 29.43 19.84
C ILE A 93 15.49 28.98 21.29
N PHE A 94 14.76 27.93 21.67
CA PHE A 94 14.74 27.41 23.02
C PHE A 94 15.72 26.24 23.16
N PHE A 95 16.77 26.43 23.95
CA PHE A 95 17.82 25.46 24.25
C PHE A 95 17.60 24.76 25.58
N VAL A 96 17.88 23.46 25.59
CA VAL A 96 18.02 22.67 26.83
C VAL A 96 19.37 21.97 26.80
N VAL A 97 20.19 22.22 27.81
CA VAL A 97 21.52 21.65 27.97
C VAL A 97 21.47 20.57 29.04
N GLN A 98 21.73 19.32 28.64
CA GLN A 98 21.88 18.19 29.56
C GLN A 98 23.33 18.09 30.01
N ILE A 99 23.54 17.95 31.32
CA ILE A 99 24.86 17.86 31.94
C ILE A 99 24.89 16.61 32.83
N THR A 100 25.86 15.73 32.61
CA THR A 100 26.07 14.52 33.44
C THR A 100 26.91 14.82 34.69
N GLU A 101 26.97 13.87 35.62
CA GLU A 101 27.88 13.97 36.77
C GLU A 101 29.36 13.93 36.39
N LYS A 102 29.68 13.42 35.19
CA LYS A 102 31.02 13.39 34.61
C LYS A 102 31.33 14.61 33.73
N TYR A 103 30.44 15.61 33.73
CA TYR A 103 30.54 16.83 32.91
C TYR A 103 30.44 16.60 31.39
N ASP A 104 29.81 15.50 30.97
CA ASP A 104 29.40 15.37 29.57
C ASP A 104 28.24 16.34 29.30
N VAL A 105 28.31 17.04 28.18
CA VAL A 105 27.36 18.09 27.81
C VAL A 105 26.71 17.76 26.47
N GLN A 106 25.37 17.83 26.41
CA GLN A 106 24.62 17.74 25.17
C GLN A 106 23.60 18.87 25.07
N VAL A 107 23.64 19.60 23.95
CA VAL A 107 22.69 20.67 23.64
C VAL A 107 21.54 20.12 22.79
N TYR A 108 20.32 20.46 23.17
CA TYR A 108 19.09 20.23 22.42
C TYR A 108 18.39 21.56 22.17
N PHE A 109 17.61 21.65 21.09
CA PHE A 109 16.93 22.89 20.72
C PHE A 109 15.53 22.67 20.16
N ASN A 110 14.71 23.72 20.19
CA ASN A 110 13.50 23.84 19.40
C ASN A 110 13.39 25.28 18.86
N GLU A 111 13.18 25.41 17.55
CA GLU A 111 12.85 26.68 16.90
C GLU A 111 11.37 27.01 17.14
N LEU A 112 11.11 28.01 17.98
CA LEU A 112 9.75 28.46 18.28
C LEU A 112 9.44 29.70 17.46
N LEU A 113 9.05 29.51 16.19
CA LEU A 113 8.56 30.58 15.33
C LEU A 113 7.07 30.85 15.59
N PRO A 114 6.52 31.99 15.14
CA PRO A 114 5.14 32.37 15.44
C PRO A 114 4.10 31.28 15.09
N LEU A 115 4.23 30.59 13.95
CA LEU A 115 3.34 29.47 13.61
C LEU A 115 3.41 28.33 14.64
N ASP A 116 4.63 27.95 15.07
CA ASP A 116 4.82 26.89 16.06
C ASP A 116 4.25 27.28 17.42
N ILE A 117 4.46 28.52 17.83
CA ILE A 117 3.97 29.03 19.09
C ILE A 117 2.44 29.04 19.10
N GLU A 118 1.79 29.55 18.07
CA GLU A 118 0.32 29.55 17.98
C GLU A 118 -0.24 28.11 17.97
N ARG A 119 0.41 27.17 17.28
CA ARG A 119 0.07 25.74 17.34
C ARG A 119 0.19 25.18 18.75
N LEU A 120 1.26 25.50 19.48
CA LEU A 120 1.46 25.08 20.85
C LEU A 120 0.41 25.68 21.78
N LEU A 121 0.12 26.98 21.66
CA LEU A 121 -0.90 27.68 22.43
C LEU A 121 -2.30 27.10 22.19
N LYS A 122 -2.68 26.84 20.92
CA LYS A 122 -3.95 26.16 20.56
C LYS A 122 -4.03 24.77 21.20
N LYS A 123 -2.94 23.97 21.09
CA LYS A 123 -2.84 22.64 21.74
C LYS A 123 -2.76 22.69 23.27
N MET A 124 -2.49 23.84 23.87
CA MET A 124 -2.44 24.02 25.32
C MET A 124 -3.82 24.35 25.89
N GLY A 125 -4.67 25.05 25.14
CA GLY A 125 -5.98 25.50 25.63
C GLY A 125 -5.84 26.23 26.97
N ASN A 126 -6.48 25.67 28.00
CA ASN A 126 -6.48 26.22 29.36
C ASN A 126 -5.28 25.76 30.23
N HIS A 127 -4.42 24.87 29.74
CA HIS A 127 -3.25 24.41 30.49
C HIS A 127 -2.15 25.48 30.53
N LYS A 128 -1.48 25.62 31.68
CA LYS A 128 -0.40 26.60 31.90
C LYS A 128 0.93 26.26 31.21
N SER A 129 1.08 25.04 30.70
CA SER A 129 2.35 24.56 30.13
C SER A 129 2.16 23.32 29.26
N LYS A 130 3.11 23.03 28.36
CA LYS A 130 3.14 21.80 27.55
C LYS A 130 4.56 21.28 27.41
N LYS A 131 4.71 19.96 27.28
CA LYS A 131 5.97 19.35 26.86
C LYS A 131 6.16 19.54 25.35
N VAL A 132 7.29 20.06 24.94
CA VAL A 132 7.71 20.18 23.54
C VAL A 132 8.86 19.22 23.28
N ARG A 133 8.96 18.73 22.04
CA ARG A 133 10.07 17.91 21.56
C ARG A 133 11.25 18.81 21.19
N LEU A 134 12.46 18.47 21.61
CA LEU A 134 13.69 19.17 21.25
C LEU A 134 14.63 18.21 20.55
N GLU A 135 15.17 18.63 19.42
CA GLU A 135 16.11 17.85 18.63
C GLU A 135 17.54 18.08 19.09
N LYS A 136 18.41 17.10 18.83
CA LYS A 136 19.85 17.24 19.06
C LYS A 136 20.40 18.35 18.18
N MET A 137 21.19 19.23 18.76
CA MET A 137 21.82 20.33 18.02
C MET A 137 22.77 19.80 16.94
N PRO A 138 22.72 20.31 15.68
CA PRO A 138 23.71 19.97 14.67
C PRO A 138 25.10 20.41 15.12
N LEU A 139 26.11 19.59 14.83
CA LEU A 139 27.50 19.84 15.23
C LEU A 139 28.36 20.39 14.09
N ASP A 140 27.88 20.34 12.84
CA ASP A 140 28.59 20.92 11.71
C ASP A 140 28.39 22.44 11.61
N GLU A 141 29.43 23.14 11.18
CA GLU A 141 29.47 24.62 11.13
C GLU A 141 28.34 25.20 10.25
N ASP A 142 28.14 24.64 9.06
CA ASP A 142 27.13 25.12 8.12
C ASP A 142 25.72 24.84 8.65
N GLY A 143 25.44 23.64 9.16
CA GLY A 143 24.15 23.28 9.74
C GLY A 143 23.74 24.19 10.90
N LEU A 144 24.68 24.51 11.80
CA LEU A 144 24.44 25.46 12.89
C LEU A 144 24.15 26.87 12.36
N ALA A 145 24.92 27.39 11.40
CA ALA A 145 24.68 28.71 10.83
C ALA A 145 23.34 28.78 10.08
N ASN A 146 23.02 27.72 9.32
CA ASN A 146 21.79 27.61 8.54
C ASN A 146 20.55 27.60 9.44
N LEU A 147 20.60 27.00 10.63
CA LEU A 147 19.52 27.05 11.61
C LEU A 147 19.14 28.51 11.94
N PHE A 148 20.10 29.31 12.39
CA PHE A 148 19.86 30.71 12.76
C PHE A 148 19.45 31.56 11.55
N LEU A 149 20.03 31.31 10.38
CA LEU A 149 19.68 31.99 9.15
C LEU A 149 18.23 31.72 8.72
N ASN A 150 17.80 30.45 8.73
CA ASN A 150 16.43 30.07 8.40
C ASN A 150 15.44 30.59 9.43
N PHE A 151 15.82 30.63 10.72
CA PHE A 151 14.99 31.25 11.75
C PHE A 151 14.68 32.71 11.42
N ILE A 152 15.69 33.53 11.10
CA ILE A 152 15.48 34.95 10.74
C ILE A 152 14.59 35.06 9.50
N HIS A 153 14.89 34.28 8.46
CA HIS A 153 14.16 34.34 7.20
C HIS A 153 12.68 34.00 7.37
N ASN A 154 12.36 32.97 8.16
CA ASN A 154 10.98 32.58 8.44
C ASN A 154 10.31 33.54 9.43
N ARG A 155 11.00 34.01 10.48
CA ARG A 155 10.50 35.05 11.40
C ARG A 155 10.00 36.27 10.63
N ASN A 156 10.79 36.78 9.69
CA ASN A 156 10.43 37.95 8.89
C ASN A 156 9.15 37.76 8.07
N LYS A 157 8.83 36.52 7.68
CA LYS A 157 7.58 36.21 6.95
C LYS A 157 6.40 35.99 7.88
N GLN A 158 6.63 35.45 9.07
CA GLN A 158 5.57 34.99 9.98
C GLN A 158 5.09 36.07 10.96
N VAL A 159 5.95 37.04 11.31
CA VAL A 159 5.57 38.13 12.21
C VAL A 159 4.42 38.94 11.59
N GLY A 160 3.28 38.92 12.27
CA GLY A 160 2.07 39.66 11.86
C GLY A 160 1.27 39.02 10.72
N THR A 161 1.63 37.82 10.25
CA THR A 161 0.94 37.16 9.12
C THR A 161 0.31 35.81 9.48
N VAL A 162 0.62 35.23 10.65
CA VAL A 162 0.01 33.96 11.09
C VAL A 162 -1.50 34.14 11.30
N ASP A 163 -2.28 33.29 10.63
CA ASP A 163 -3.72 33.16 10.87
C ASP A 163 -3.94 32.19 12.04
N ARG A 164 -4.48 32.69 13.15
CA ARG A 164 -4.69 31.88 14.37
C ARG A 164 -5.77 30.83 14.23
N GLU A 165 -6.69 31.01 13.29
CA GLU A 165 -7.75 30.04 13.01
C GLU A 165 -7.25 28.92 12.08
N LYS A 166 -6.35 29.27 11.14
CA LYS A 166 -5.81 28.37 10.12
C LYS A 166 -4.33 28.08 10.30
N LEU A 167 -4.01 27.06 11.10
CA LEU A 167 -2.65 26.74 11.50
C LEU A 167 -2.08 25.49 10.81
N TYR A 168 -2.87 24.71 10.10
CA TYR A 168 -2.46 23.52 9.35
C TYR A 168 -2.95 23.59 7.91
N PHE A 169 -2.34 22.84 6.98
CA PHE A 169 -2.74 22.84 5.57
C PHE A 169 -4.24 22.60 5.37
N ASP A 170 -4.80 21.60 6.04
CA ASP A 170 -6.22 21.22 5.94
C ASP A 170 -7.19 22.31 6.44
N ASP A 171 -6.73 23.29 7.23
CA ASP A 171 -7.55 24.42 7.66
C ASP A 171 -7.87 25.39 6.49
N TRP A 172 -7.23 25.21 5.32
CA TRP A 172 -7.29 26.12 4.17
C TRP A 172 -8.21 25.67 3.02
N ASP A 173 -8.87 24.52 3.10
CA ASP A 173 -9.64 23.92 1.99
C ASP A 173 -10.58 24.90 1.27
N ASN A 174 -11.36 25.68 2.03
CA ASN A 174 -12.31 26.66 1.46
C ASN A 174 -11.65 27.96 0.94
N SER A 175 -10.33 28.09 1.07
CA SER A 175 -9.55 29.29 0.73
C SER A 175 -8.64 29.05 -0.48
N LEU A 176 -8.50 27.82 -0.96
CA LEU A 176 -7.53 27.45 -1.99
C LEU A 176 -7.74 28.24 -3.29
N GLU A 177 -8.98 28.55 -3.66
CA GLU A 177 -9.30 29.35 -4.85
C GLU A 177 -8.78 30.80 -4.77
N SER A 178 -8.56 31.31 -3.56
CA SER A 178 -8.03 32.66 -3.30
C SER A 178 -6.51 32.72 -3.28
N ILE A 179 -5.83 31.58 -3.39
CA ILE A 179 -4.36 31.49 -3.34
C ILE A 179 -3.80 31.60 -4.76
N GLU A 180 -2.78 32.46 -4.92
CA GLU A 180 -2.05 32.66 -6.18
C GLU A 180 -0.96 31.60 -6.36
N ASN A 181 -0.17 31.34 -5.31
CA ASN A 181 0.84 30.29 -5.29
C ASN A 181 1.16 29.83 -3.87
N TYR A 182 1.77 28.65 -3.80
CA TYR A 182 2.42 28.12 -2.61
C TYR A 182 3.92 28.27 -2.75
N SER A 183 4.62 28.53 -1.65
CA SER A 183 6.07 28.57 -1.66
C SER A 183 6.65 28.07 -0.34
N PHE A 184 7.81 27.45 -0.45
CA PHE A 184 8.70 27.18 0.66
C PHE A 184 10.13 27.54 0.22
N SER A 185 11.03 27.68 1.18
CA SER A 185 12.41 28.08 0.89
C SER A 185 13.30 27.72 2.06
N CYS A 186 14.54 27.33 1.78
CA CYS A 186 15.62 27.29 2.75
C CYS A 186 16.69 28.34 2.38
N SER A 187 17.38 28.86 3.37
CA SER A 187 18.52 29.77 3.22
C SER A 187 19.77 29.07 3.72
N LEU A 188 20.85 29.07 2.93
CA LEU A 188 22.08 28.35 3.24
C LEU A 188 23.29 29.27 3.11
N VAL A 189 24.26 29.13 4.01
CA VAL A 189 25.57 29.78 3.89
C VAL A 189 26.40 29.18 2.74
N ASN A 190 26.09 27.94 2.33
CA ASN A 190 26.70 27.24 1.21
C ASN A 190 25.60 26.74 0.25
N THR A 191 25.51 27.35 -0.93
CA THR A 191 24.37 27.22 -1.86
C THR A 191 24.56 26.20 -2.97
N LYS A 192 25.54 25.29 -2.85
CA LYS A 192 25.65 24.19 -3.83
C LYS A 192 24.34 23.38 -3.88
N PRO A 193 23.86 22.95 -5.07
CA PRO A 193 22.56 22.27 -5.22
C PRO A 193 22.35 21.07 -4.28
N GLU A 194 23.38 20.25 -4.06
CA GLU A 194 23.33 19.10 -3.16
C GLU A 194 23.02 19.51 -1.71
N ASN A 195 23.50 20.68 -1.27
CA ASN A 195 23.22 21.21 0.06
C ASN A 195 21.78 21.72 0.17
N VAL A 196 21.19 22.21 -0.93
CA VAL A 196 19.79 22.64 -0.98
C VAL A 196 18.87 21.46 -0.71
N PHE A 197 19.01 20.38 -1.48
CA PHE A 197 18.19 19.18 -1.29
C PHE A 197 18.45 18.52 0.06
N LYS A 198 19.71 18.48 0.53
CA LYS A 198 20.04 17.99 1.87
C LYS A 198 19.33 18.80 2.96
N ALA A 199 19.36 20.13 2.87
CA ALA A 199 18.67 20.98 3.84
C ALA A 199 17.17 20.80 3.79
N LEU A 200 16.57 20.74 2.59
CA LEU A 200 15.13 20.56 2.44
C LEU A 200 14.61 19.22 2.97
N THR A 201 15.47 18.21 3.07
CA THR A 201 15.09 16.86 3.53
C THR A 201 15.52 16.56 4.97
N THR A 202 16.31 17.44 5.61
CA THR A 202 16.77 17.26 7.00
C THR A 202 16.34 18.37 7.95
N MET A 203 16.02 19.57 7.45
CA MET A 203 15.62 20.71 8.27
C MET A 203 14.09 20.90 8.24
N PRO A 204 13.50 21.54 9.27
CA PRO A 204 12.11 21.96 9.21
C PRO A 204 11.88 23.00 8.11
N ILE A 205 10.86 22.82 7.30
CA ILE A 205 10.45 23.75 6.25
C ILE A 205 9.04 24.27 6.54
N TYR A 206 8.81 25.55 6.26
CA TYR A 206 7.49 26.17 6.34
C TYR A 206 6.90 26.34 4.95
N LEU A 207 5.65 25.90 4.79
CA LEU A 207 4.82 26.14 3.62
C LEU A 207 4.11 27.48 3.79
N TYR A 208 4.15 28.32 2.76
CA TYR A 208 3.48 29.61 2.72
C TYR A 208 2.50 29.70 1.56
N ALA A 209 1.31 30.25 1.81
CA ALA A 209 0.39 30.71 0.78
C ALA A 209 0.65 32.18 0.46
N LYS A 210 0.57 32.53 -0.82
CA LYS A 210 0.44 33.92 -1.28
C LYS A 210 -1.00 34.14 -1.76
N PRO A 211 -1.84 34.90 -1.06
CA PRO A 211 -3.18 35.23 -1.51
C PRO A 211 -3.16 36.10 -2.77
N LYS A 212 -4.17 35.94 -3.64
CA LYS A 212 -4.37 36.80 -4.82
C LYS A 212 -4.51 38.25 -4.42
N GLY A 213 -3.79 39.14 -5.11
CA GLY A 213 -3.86 40.58 -4.90
C GLY A 213 -3.13 41.10 -3.66
N LEU A 214 -2.48 40.23 -2.87
CA LEU A 214 -1.67 40.62 -1.72
C LEU A 214 -0.20 40.19 -1.91
N ASN A 215 0.73 41.10 -1.60
CA ASN A 215 2.16 40.79 -1.63
C ASN A 215 2.67 40.36 -0.24
N ILE A 216 1.93 39.48 0.43
CA ILE A 216 2.31 38.89 1.72
C ILE A 216 2.33 37.37 1.60
N LYS A 217 3.16 36.72 2.43
CA LYS A 217 3.22 35.27 2.55
C LYS A 217 2.67 34.86 3.90
N ILE A 218 1.59 34.07 3.89
CA ILE A 218 0.95 33.58 5.12
C ILE A 218 1.46 32.16 5.38
N PRO A 219 2.04 31.87 6.55
CA PRO A 219 2.46 30.51 6.89
C PRO A 219 1.23 29.59 7.04
N MET A 220 1.23 28.47 6.33
CA MET A 220 0.16 27.48 6.36
C MET A 220 0.53 26.25 7.17
N ASP A 221 1.75 25.74 6.96
CA ASP A 221 2.19 24.49 7.57
C ASP A 221 3.71 24.48 7.81
N ARG A 222 4.14 23.51 8.61
CA ARG A 222 5.53 23.15 8.87
C ARG A 222 5.67 21.65 8.74
N PHE A 223 6.58 21.22 7.88
CA PHE A 223 6.92 19.81 7.68
C PHE A 223 8.40 19.56 8.00
N THR A 224 8.68 18.35 8.43
CA THR A 224 10.03 17.83 8.72
C THR A 224 10.22 16.55 7.91
N ASN A 225 11.46 16.22 7.55
CA ASN A 225 11.80 15.01 6.77
C ASN A 225 11.10 15.02 5.40
N GLY A 226 11.24 16.13 4.65
CA GLY A 226 10.75 16.20 3.29
C GLY A 226 11.34 15.08 2.43
N VAL A 227 10.54 14.56 1.49
CA VAL A 227 10.99 13.67 0.44
C VAL A 227 10.85 14.40 -0.89
N ILE A 228 11.95 14.53 -1.61
CA ILE A 228 11.98 15.19 -2.91
C ILE A 228 12.17 14.09 -3.95
N THR A 229 11.24 13.98 -4.88
CA THR A 229 11.30 13.00 -5.97
C THR A 229 11.41 13.77 -7.27
N GLU A 230 12.41 13.44 -8.07
CA GLU A 230 12.50 13.93 -9.44
C GLU A 230 11.39 13.33 -10.30
N GLU A 231 10.71 14.14 -11.10
CA GLU A 231 9.65 13.65 -12.00
C GLU A 231 10.22 12.84 -13.16
N ALA A 232 11.44 13.15 -13.60
CA ALA A 232 12.13 12.42 -14.65
C ALA A 232 12.39 10.96 -14.24
N THR A 233 12.23 10.06 -15.21
CA THR A 233 12.51 8.64 -15.04
C THR A 233 13.78 8.26 -15.78
N HIS A 234 14.52 7.32 -15.20
CA HIS A 234 15.76 6.78 -15.74
C HIS A 234 15.59 5.31 -16.11
N GLU A 235 16.34 4.89 -17.13
CA GLU A 235 16.44 3.50 -17.55
C GLU A 235 17.61 2.82 -16.83
N ILE A 236 17.34 1.65 -16.28
CA ILE A 236 18.35 0.77 -15.68
C ILE A 236 18.41 -0.51 -16.51
N GLY A 237 19.60 -0.79 -17.03
CA GLY A 237 19.85 -1.91 -17.93
C GLY A 237 21.18 -2.59 -17.69
N ILE A 238 21.42 -3.65 -18.45
CA ILE A 238 22.69 -4.36 -18.51
C ILE A 238 22.93 -4.65 -19.98
N GLU A 239 24.04 -4.12 -20.51
CA GLU A 239 24.30 -4.11 -21.96
C GLU A 239 23.10 -3.52 -22.73
N ASP A 240 22.51 -4.28 -23.67
CA ASP A 240 21.36 -3.87 -24.47
C ASP A 240 20.00 -4.18 -23.81
N LYS A 241 20.00 -4.86 -22.65
CA LYS A 241 18.77 -5.28 -21.97
C LYS A 241 18.35 -4.27 -20.92
N ILE A 242 17.24 -3.58 -21.18
CA ILE A 242 16.59 -2.71 -20.18
C ILE A 242 15.80 -3.58 -19.20
N TYR A 243 16.12 -3.44 -17.91
CA TYR A 243 15.39 -4.08 -16.83
C TYR A 243 14.32 -3.16 -16.26
N TYR A 244 14.61 -1.89 -16.03
CA TYR A 244 13.66 -0.92 -15.47
C TYR A 244 13.67 0.36 -16.29
N ASP A 245 12.49 0.91 -16.58
CA ASP A 245 12.28 2.12 -17.39
C ASP A 245 11.74 3.30 -16.57
N LYS A 246 11.57 3.10 -15.25
CA LYS A 246 10.89 4.03 -14.32
C LYS A 246 11.68 4.26 -13.02
N ALA A 247 13.01 4.22 -13.09
CA ALA A 247 13.83 4.56 -11.94
C ALA A 247 13.72 6.06 -11.63
N LYS A 248 13.67 6.44 -10.36
CA LYS A 248 13.53 7.84 -9.94
C LYS A 248 14.63 8.25 -8.98
N VAL A 249 15.10 9.49 -9.12
CA VAL A 249 15.99 10.10 -8.12
C VAL A 249 15.14 10.60 -6.96
N VAL A 250 15.52 10.22 -5.75
CA VAL A 250 14.84 10.58 -4.52
C VAL A 250 15.85 11.12 -3.53
N TRP A 251 15.57 12.29 -2.95
CA TRP A 251 16.27 12.81 -1.79
C TRP A 251 15.40 12.63 -0.56
N GLU A 252 15.96 12.02 0.48
CA GLU A 252 15.27 11.72 1.73
C GLU A 252 16.31 11.67 2.85
N ASN A 253 16.02 12.30 3.98
CA ASN A 253 16.91 12.35 5.14
C ASN A 253 18.35 12.82 4.83
N GLY A 254 18.50 13.74 3.86
CA GLY A 254 19.79 14.29 3.48
C GLY A 254 20.64 13.40 2.57
N GLN A 255 20.10 12.25 2.17
CA GLN A 255 20.74 11.30 1.27
C GLN A 255 20.08 11.32 -0.10
N LYS A 256 20.85 10.96 -1.15
CA LYS A 256 20.39 10.84 -2.53
C LYS A 256 20.32 9.37 -2.91
N TYR A 257 19.17 8.96 -3.43
CA TYR A 257 18.91 7.60 -3.87
C TYR A 257 18.43 7.56 -5.31
N ILE A 258 18.69 6.45 -5.99
CA ILE A 258 17.94 6.06 -7.19
C ILE A 258 17.06 4.87 -6.78
N LYS A 259 15.74 5.09 -6.74
CA LYS A 259 14.75 4.06 -6.40
C LYS A 259 14.18 3.47 -7.69
N PHE A 260 14.10 2.14 -7.77
CA PHE A 260 13.57 1.40 -8.92
C PHE A 260 13.02 0.04 -8.50
N GLY A 261 12.28 -0.59 -9.40
CA GLY A 261 11.47 -1.75 -9.01
C GLY A 261 10.54 -1.40 -7.84
N ARG A 262 10.20 -2.40 -7.02
CA ARG A 262 9.34 -2.18 -5.85
C ARG A 262 10.12 -1.81 -4.58
N ALA A 263 11.35 -2.30 -4.46
CA ALA A 263 12.13 -2.11 -3.25
C ALA A 263 13.66 -2.07 -3.46
N LEU A 264 14.10 -1.74 -4.68
CA LEU A 264 15.51 -1.56 -4.99
C LEU A 264 15.89 -0.10 -4.83
N LEU A 265 17.01 0.15 -4.15
CA LEU A 265 17.57 1.49 -4.03
C LEU A 265 19.09 1.48 -4.17
N ILE A 266 19.59 2.40 -4.98
CA ILE A 266 21.01 2.74 -5.09
C ILE A 266 21.23 3.97 -4.21
N GLU A 267 22.04 3.85 -3.17
CA GLU A 267 22.56 4.98 -2.41
C GLU A 267 23.85 5.46 -3.08
N ILE A 268 23.89 6.76 -3.39
CA ILE A 268 25.04 7.41 -4.02
C ILE A 268 25.75 8.25 -2.96
N GLU A 269 26.96 7.84 -2.61
CA GLU A 269 27.83 8.57 -1.70
C GLU A 269 28.94 9.25 -2.50
N GLU A 270 29.07 10.57 -2.37
CA GLU A 270 30.17 11.32 -2.96
C GLU A 270 31.36 11.33 -1.99
N ASN A 271 32.46 10.67 -2.38
CA ASN A 271 33.68 10.61 -1.60
C ASN A 271 34.70 11.62 -2.15
N ILE A 272 35.01 12.63 -1.35
CA ILE A 272 35.89 13.77 -1.71
C ILE A 272 37.25 13.33 -2.29
N ASN A 273 37.76 12.16 -1.88
CA ASN A 273 39.08 11.66 -2.28
C ASN A 273 39.07 10.52 -3.33
N ASN A 274 37.93 9.84 -3.57
CA ASN A 274 37.89 8.57 -4.33
C ASN A 274 36.78 8.49 -5.41
N GLY A 275 36.06 9.58 -5.69
CA GLY A 275 34.92 9.59 -6.63
C GLY A 275 33.62 9.19 -5.94
N PHE A 276 32.70 8.54 -6.65
CA PHE A 276 31.42 8.09 -6.09
C PHE A 276 31.52 6.64 -5.56
N SER A 277 31.06 6.40 -4.34
CA SER A 277 30.71 5.06 -3.85
C SER A 277 29.23 4.79 -4.08
N ILE A 278 28.92 3.56 -4.49
CA ILE A 278 27.56 3.11 -4.75
C ILE A 278 27.27 1.94 -3.83
N LYS A 279 26.26 2.11 -2.99
CA LYS A 279 25.74 1.04 -2.13
C LYS A 279 24.37 0.63 -2.65
N LEU A 280 24.22 -0.66 -2.94
CA LEU A 280 22.96 -1.25 -3.34
C LEU A 280 22.26 -1.78 -2.09
N ASN A 281 21.08 -1.26 -1.78
CA ASN A 281 20.25 -1.82 -0.73
C ASN A 281 18.99 -2.43 -1.35
N ILE A 282 18.59 -3.59 -0.85
CA ILE A 282 17.44 -4.34 -1.35
C ILE A 282 16.55 -4.73 -0.19
N LYS A 283 15.25 -4.77 -0.47
CA LYS A 283 14.32 -5.58 0.34
C LYS A 283 13.65 -6.58 -0.58
N SER A 284 13.57 -7.84 -0.16
CA SER A 284 12.82 -8.87 -0.89
C SER A 284 11.32 -8.59 -0.74
N LEU A 285 10.82 -7.69 -1.58
CA LEU A 285 9.43 -7.24 -1.61
C LEU A 285 8.89 -7.30 -3.05
N GLY A 286 7.60 -7.53 -3.17
CA GLY A 286 6.90 -7.63 -4.44
C GLY A 286 6.33 -8.99 -4.75
N THR A 287 5.67 -9.04 -5.90
CA THR A 287 5.07 -10.25 -6.45
C THR A 287 6.13 -11.23 -6.92
N LEU A 288 5.71 -12.46 -7.23
CA LEU A 288 6.59 -13.49 -7.77
C LEU A 288 7.34 -13.02 -9.02
N SER A 289 6.64 -12.39 -9.97
CA SER A 289 7.29 -11.91 -11.20
C SER A 289 8.25 -10.73 -10.94
N GLU A 290 7.92 -9.82 -10.01
CA GLU A 290 8.81 -8.73 -9.59
C GLU A 290 10.10 -9.28 -8.97
N ARG A 291 10.01 -10.24 -8.05
CA ARG A 291 11.20 -10.83 -7.40
C ARG A 291 12.06 -11.65 -8.37
N ILE A 292 11.44 -12.35 -9.33
CA ILE A 292 12.19 -13.03 -10.41
C ILE A 292 12.92 -12.02 -11.28
N LYS A 293 12.28 -10.89 -11.62
CA LYS A 293 12.88 -9.81 -12.39
C LYS A 293 14.08 -9.21 -11.66
N ASP A 294 13.92 -8.91 -10.36
CA ASP A 294 14.98 -8.40 -9.51
C ASP A 294 16.15 -9.40 -9.43
N GLY A 295 15.87 -10.68 -9.17
CA GLY A 295 16.90 -11.72 -9.12
C GLY A 295 17.67 -11.89 -10.44
N ASN A 296 16.97 -11.83 -11.58
CA ASN A 296 17.62 -11.85 -12.90
C ASN A 296 18.50 -10.61 -13.13
N PHE A 297 18.04 -9.43 -12.71
CA PHE A 297 18.84 -8.20 -12.78
C PHE A 297 20.14 -8.35 -11.99
N PHE A 298 20.09 -8.81 -10.73
CA PHE A 298 21.31 -8.98 -9.94
C PHE A 298 22.22 -10.09 -10.47
N SER A 299 21.64 -11.19 -10.97
CA SER A 299 22.41 -12.27 -11.59
C SER A 299 23.23 -11.77 -12.78
N ASP A 300 22.60 -11.02 -13.69
CA ASP A 300 23.27 -10.41 -14.84
C ASP A 300 24.26 -9.31 -14.41
N ALA A 301 23.91 -8.48 -13.42
CA ALA A 301 24.75 -7.36 -12.99
C ALA A 301 26.06 -7.84 -12.32
N ILE A 302 25.99 -8.94 -11.57
CA ILE A 302 27.16 -9.59 -10.96
C ILE A 302 28.03 -10.19 -12.06
N LYS A 303 27.43 -10.89 -13.03
CA LYS A 303 28.14 -11.52 -14.15
C LYS A 303 28.89 -10.47 -14.99
N GLU A 304 28.23 -9.37 -15.32
CA GLU A 304 28.80 -8.28 -16.13
C GLU A 304 29.59 -7.24 -15.32
N LYS A 305 29.71 -7.45 -13.99
CA LYS A 305 30.42 -6.60 -13.03
C LYS A 305 29.95 -5.15 -13.05
N GLY A 306 28.66 -4.93 -13.29
CA GLY A 306 28.05 -3.62 -13.41
C GLY A 306 26.70 -3.63 -14.10
N PHE A 307 26.08 -2.46 -14.13
CA PHE A 307 24.82 -2.17 -14.83
C PHE A 307 24.92 -0.77 -15.44
N THR A 308 23.92 -0.34 -16.20
CA THR A 308 23.85 1.00 -16.80
C THR A 308 22.70 1.80 -16.24
N ILE A 309 22.89 3.11 -16.10
CA ILE A 309 21.82 4.09 -15.86
C ILE A 309 21.83 5.05 -17.04
N ASP A 310 20.75 5.10 -17.82
CA ASP A 310 20.67 5.86 -19.07
C ASP A 310 21.89 5.63 -20.00
N GLY A 311 22.31 4.35 -20.10
CA GLY A 311 23.48 3.93 -20.88
C GLY A 311 24.85 4.19 -20.23
N ILE A 312 24.91 4.92 -19.11
CA ILE A 312 26.17 5.17 -18.38
C ILE A 312 26.51 3.95 -17.53
N LYS A 313 27.66 3.31 -17.80
CA LYS A 313 28.11 2.13 -17.06
C LYS A 313 28.51 2.47 -15.63
N ILE A 314 27.86 1.79 -14.69
CA ILE A 314 28.11 1.79 -13.27
C ILE A 314 28.83 0.49 -12.88
N PRO A 315 30.10 0.54 -12.45
CA PRO A 315 30.81 -0.66 -12.04
C PRO A 315 30.30 -1.16 -10.68
N LEU A 316 30.00 -2.45 -10.58
CA LEU A 316 29.65 -3.10 -9.33
C LEU A 316 30.93 -3.50 -8.60
N LYS A 317 31.32 -2.69 -7.60
CA LYS A 317 32.56 -2.87 -6.84
C LYS A 317 32.33 -3.37 -5.41
N TYR A 318 31.43 -4.31 -5.14
CA TYR A 318 31.22 -4.75 -3.74
C TYR A 318 30.76 -6.19 -3.55
N GLU A 319 31.00 -6.65 -2.31
CA GLU A 319 30.43 -7.82 -1.64
C GLU A 319 28.91 -7.82 -1.75
N VAL A 320 28.35 -8.99 -2.02
CA VAL A 320 26.92 -9.18 -2.21
C VAL A 320 26.24 -9.08 -0.84
N ASP A 321 25.25 -8.20 -0.71
CA ASP A 321 24.43 -8.10 0.51
C ASP A 321 23.72 -9.44 0.78
N ASP A 322 23.59 -9.85 2.04
CA ASP A 322 22.95 -11.10 2.46
C ASP A 322 21.54 -11.28 1.84
N GLU A 323 20.79 -10.19 1.62
CA GLU A 323 19.47 -10.25 0.98
C GLU A 323 19.56 -10.53 -0.52
N ILE A 324 20.59 -10.03 -1.20
CA ILE A 324 20.87 -10.40 -2.61
C ILE A 324 21.24 -11.88 -2.67
N GLU A 325 22.11 -12.37 -1.78
CA GLU A 325 22.49 -13.77 -1.76
C GLU A 325 21.28 -14.67 -1.56
N LYS A 326 20.41 -14.37 -0.59
CA LYS A 326 19.15 -15.10 -0.37
C LYS A 326 18.23 -15.06 -1.58
N LEU A 327 18.11 -13.92 -2.26
CA LEU A 327 17.29 -13.81 -3.47
C LEU A 327 17.83 -14.70 -4.58
N LEU A 328 19.15 -14.67 -4.81
CA LEU A 328 19.82 -15.49 -5.83
C LEU A 328 19.74 -16.99 -5.52
N LEU A 329 19.92 -17.39 -4.26
CA LEU A 329 19.77 -18.79 -3.83
C LEU A 329 18.37 -19.34 -4.08
N ASN A 330 17.34 -18.50 -4.00
CA ASN A 330 15.94 -18.89 -4.21
C ASN A 330 15.42 -18.62 -5.63
N LEU A 331 16.21 -18.00 -6.50
CA LEU A 331 15.74 -17.53 -7.81
C LEU A 331 15.21 -18.67 -8.69
N ASP A 332 15.88 -19.83 -8.68
CA ASP A 332 15.44 -21.00 -9.44
C ASP A 332 14.14 -21.58 -8.90
N THR A 333 13.98 -21.63 -7.57
CA THR A 333 12.72 -22.03 -6.92
C THR A 333 11.57 -21.09 -7.29
N LEU A 334 11.82 -19.78 -7.33
CA LEU A 334 10.81 -18.79 -7.75
C LEU A 334 10.43 -18.99 -9.23
N LYS A 335 11.40 -19.24 -10.10
CA LYS A 335 11.16 -19.55 -11.52
C LYS A 335 10.37 -20.84 -11.69
N GLU A 336 10.69 -21.90 -10.94
CA GLU A 336 9.94 -23.16 -10.95
C GLU A 336 8.50 -22.94 -10.46
N LEU A 337 8.32 -22.18 -9.38
CA LEU A 337 7.00 -21.82 -8.87
C LEU A 337 6.16 -21.10 -9.94
N LYS A 338 6.75 -20.12 -10.64
CA LYS A 338 6.07 -19.39 -11.72
C LYS A 338 5.68 -20.33 -12.85
N TYR A 339 6.61 -21.19 -13.27
CA TYR A 339 6.37 -22.19 -14.31
C TYR A 339 5.21 -23.13 -13.94
N ILE A 340 5.17 -23.61 -12.69
CA ILE A 340 4.08 -24.49 -12.23
C ILE A 340 2.75 -23.74 -12.22
N LEU A 341 2.69 -22.53 -11.66
CA LEU A 341 1.48 -21.70 -11.67
C LEU A 341 0.96 -21.46 -13.10
N ASP A 342 1.86 -21.17 -14.04
CA ASP A 342 1.51 -21.01 -15.46
C ASP A 342 0.99 -22.32 -16.08
N SER A 343 1.61 -23.46 -15.74
CA SER A 343 1.14 -24.79 -16.19
C SER A 343 -0.23 -25.17 -15.62
N LEU A 344 -0.62 -24.55 -14.51
CA LEU A 344 -1.95 -24.69 -13.92
C LEU A 344 -2.97 -23.73 -14.54
N ASN A 345 -2.57 -22.82 -15.44
CA ASN A 345 -3.39 -21.72 -15.97
C ASN A 345 -3.76 -20.66 -14.92
N VAL A 346 -2.85 -20.38 -13.97
CA VAL A 346 -3.00 -19.26 -13.04
C VAL A 346 -2.44 -17.99 -13.68
N ASN A 347 -3.33 -17.07 -14.06
CA ASN A 347 -2.95 -15.82 -14.74
C ASN A 347 -2.57 -14.68 -13.78
N GLU A 348 -2.98 -14.79 -12.51
CA GLU A 348 -2.70 -13.81 -11.46
C GLU A 348 -1.26 -13.96 -10.98
N ASP A 349 -0.56 -12.84 -10.77
CA ASP A 349 0.78 -12.87 -10.19
C ASP A 349 0.69 -13.07 -8.67
N LEU A 350 1.56 -13.91 -8.11
CA LEU A 350 1.49 -14.30 -6.70
C LEU A 350 2.03 -13.18 -5.79
N GLU A 351 1.23 -12.73 -4.84
CA GLU A 351 1.60 -11.70 -3.86
C GLU A 351 2.45 -12.28 -2.71
N LEU A 352 3.74 -12.48 -2.95
CA LEU A 352 4.68 -13.06 -1.97
C LEU A 352 4.78 -12.26 -0.66
N ASP A 353 4.59 -10.95 -0.69
CA ASP A 353 4.61 -10.08 0.50
C ASP A 353 3.53 -10.44 1.54
N SER A 354 2.46 -11.11 1.11
CA SER A 354 1.33 -11.48 1.96
C SER A 354 1.45 -12.88 2.58
N ILE A 355 2.47 -13.66 2.19
CA ILE A 355 2.67 -15.03 2.66
C ILE A 355 3.42 -15.00 3.98
N SER A 356 2.82 -15.55 5.03
CA SER A 356 3.51 -15.69 6.32
C SER A 356 4.47 -16.87 6.33
N SER A 357 5.41 -16.88 7.29
CA SER A 357 6.33 -18.00 7.49
C SER A 357 5.60 -19.33 7.79
N GLU A 358 4.41 -19.29 8.40
CA GLU A 358 3.58 -20.47 8.69
C GLU A 358 2.96 -21.09 7.42
N GLU A 359 2.89 -20.32 6.33
CA GLU A 359 2.30 -20.74 5.05
C GLU A 359 3.35 -21.26 4.05
N GLY A 360 4.63 -21.33 4.43
CA GLY A 360 5.72 -21.80 3.56
C GLY A 360 5.48 -23.17 2.93
N TRP A 361 4.90 -24.12 3.69
CA TRP A 361 4.55 -25.46 3.19
C TRP A 361 3.57 -25.43 1.99
N LYS A 362 2.79 -24.35 1.82
CA LYS A 362 1.89 -24.20 0.68
C LYS A 362 2.66 -23.98 -0.62
N ILE A 363 3.82 -23.32 -0.55
CA ILE A 363 4.73 -23.18 -1.69
C ILE A 363 5.27 -24.55 -2.06
N ASP A 364 5.77 -25.31 -1.06
CA ASP A 364 6.27 -26.68 -1.27
C ASP A 364 5.20 -27.59 -1.88
N PHE A 365 3.95 -27.47 -1.40
CA PHE A 365 2.83 -28.19 -1.97
C PHE A 365 2.60 -27.86 -3.45
N ILE A 366 2.60 -26.57 -3.81
CA ILE A 366 2.42 -26.13 -5.19
C ILE A 366 3.56 -26.64 -6.07
N LEU A 367 4.81 -26.56 -5.61
CA LEU A 367 5.99 -27.11 -6.30
C LEU A 367 5.91 -28.64 -6.50
N GLY A 368 5.13 -29.31 -5.65
CA GLY A 368 4.82 -30.74 -5.70
C GLY A 368 3.57 -31.10 -6.50
N ILE A 369 2.80 -30.16 -7.05
CA ILE A 369 1.65 -30.49 -7.90
C ILE A 369 2.16 -31.23 -9.16
N ASN A 370 1.46 -32.30 -9.56
CA ASN A 370 1.85 -33.29 -10.55
C ASN A 370 3.11 -34.12 -10.17
N LYS A 371 3.55 -34.06 -8.91
CA LYS A 371 4.53 -34.95 -8.30
C LYS A 371 3.89 -35.66 -7.10
N VAL A 372 4.50 -36.75 -6.63
CA VAL A 372 4.07 -37.41 -5.39
C VAL A 372 4.30 -36.48 -4.21
N THR A 373 3.27 -36.26 -3.39
CA THR A 373 3.33 -35.41 -2.20
C THR A 373 2.95 -36.18 -0.93
N ASN A 374 3.55 -35.79 0.19
CA ASN A 374 3.26 -36.35 1.52
C ASN A 374 2.26 -35.50 2.32
N HIS A 375 1.82 -34.36 1.77
CA HIS A 375 0.86 -33.48 2.45
C HIS A 375 -0.56 -34.02 2.30
N LYS A 376 -1.20 -34.35 3.42
CA LYS A 376 -2.57 -34.87 3.45
C LYS A 376 -3.56 -33.74 3.73
N PHE A 377 -4.56 -33.55 2.86
CA PHE A 377 -5.68 -32.66 3.15
C PHE A 377 -6.70 -33.37 4.03
N LYS A 378 -7.53 -32.59 4.75
CA LYS A 378 -8.61 -33.14 5.55
C LYS A 378 -9.54 -33.93 4.64
N ASN A 379 -9.77 -35.19 4.97
CA ASN A 379 -10.78 -35.99 4.29
C ASN A 379 -12.17 -35.46 4.67
N ASP A 380 -12.82 -34.80 3.72
CA ASP A 380 -14.19 -34.28 3.81
C ASP A 380 -15.15 -35.03 2.86
N GLY A 381 -14.69 -36.16 2.28
CA GLY A 381 -15.44 -36.94 1.31
C GLY A 381 -15.47 -36.36 -0.11
N ARG A 382 -14.88 -35.18 -0.39
CA ARG A 382 -14.76 -34.63 -1.75
C ARG A 382 -13.43 -35.01 -2.41
N LEU A 383 -13.51 -35.39 -3.69
CA LEU A 383 -12.34 -35.59 -4.57
C LEU A 383 -11.65 -34.27 -4.96
N LEU A 384 -12.42 -33.18 -4.99
CA LEU A 384 -11.92 -31.85 -5.32
C LEU A 384 -11.50 -31.12 -4.06
N LYS A 385 -10.26 -30.65 -4.07
CA LYS A 385 -9.65 -29.88 -3.01
C LYS A 385 -9.14 -28.56 -3.57
N TYR A 386 -8.96 -27.58 -2.71
CA TYR A 386 -8.28 -26.36 -3.10
C TYR A 386 -7.28 -25.94 -2.03
N ILE A 387 -6.23 -25.25 -2.48
CA ILE A 387 -5.28 -24.56 -1.63
C ILE A 387 -5.38 -23.06 -1.88
N LYS A 388 -5.45 -22.27 -0.81
CA LYS A 388 -5.41 -20.81 -0.87
C LYS A 388 -4.06 -20.34 -0.34
N ILE A 389 -3.32 -19.56 -1.13
CA ILE A 389 -2.07 -18.92 -0.77
C ILE A 389 -2.10 -17.48 -1.26
N ALA A 390 -1.89 -16.51 -0.37
CA ALA A 390 -1.99 -15.09 -0.73
C ALA A 390 -3.33 -14.78 -1.46
N ASN A 391 -3.22 -14.14 -2.62
CA ASN A 391 -4.29 -13.81 -3.55
C ASN A 391 -4.76 -15.00 -4.42
N ILE A 392 -4.04 -16.12 -4.44
CA ILE A 392 -4.27 -17.25 -5.36
C ILE A 392 -5.06 -18.37 -4.67
N LYS A 393 -5.99 -18.97 -5.42
CA LYS A 393 -6.73 -20.18 -5.03
C LYS A 393 -6.64 -21.24 -6.11
N ILE A 394 -6.06 -22.40 -5.82
CA ILE A 394 -5.82 -23.46 -6.82
C ILE A 394 -6.69 -24.67 -6.49
N LEU A 395 -7.51 -25.10 -7.45
CA LEU A 395 -8.30 -26.33 -7.39
C LEU A 395 -7.49 -27.51 -7.94
N PHE A 396 -7.51 -28.65 -7.25
CA PHE A 396 -6.81 -29.86 -7.67
C PHE A 396 -7.63 -31.12 -7.37
N PHE A 397 -7.32 -32.19 -8.09
CA PHE A 397 -7.73 -33.56 -7.73
C PHE A 397 -6.76 -34.14 -6.73
N GLU A 398 -7.28 -34.76 -5.67
CA GLU A 398 -6.51 -35.53 -4.71
C GLU A 398 -6.73 -37.03 -4.94
N GLU A 399 -5.68 -37.75 -5.32
CA GLU A 399 -5.71 -39.20 -5.54
C GLU A 399 -4.77 -39.92 -4.58
N ASN A 400 -5.16 -41.13 -4.17
CA ASN A 400 -4.27 -42.06 -3.49
C ASN A 400 -3.70 -43.04 -4.51
N ASP A 401 -2.43 -42.88 -4.88
CA ASP A 401 -1.68 -43.84 -5.68
C ASP A 401 -0.73 -44.63 -4.76
N ASN A 402 -1.02 -45.92 -4.55
CA ASN A 402 -0.18 -46.83 -3.77
C ASN A 402 0.22 -46.33 -2.36
N GLY A 403 -0.66 -45.57 -1.70
CA GLY A 403 -0.44 -45.01 -0.36
C GLY A 403 0.20 -43.61 -0.34
N ASN A 404 0.58 -43.10 -1.52
CA ASN A 404 1.07 -41.75 -1.73
C ASN A 404 -0.03 -40.85 -2.33
N LEU A 405 0.00 -39.58 -1.98
CA LEU A 405 -0.99 -38.62 -2.44
C LEU A 405 -0.50 -37.94 -3.73
N LEU A 406 -1.32 -37.93 -4.76
CA LEU A 406 -1.07 -37.21 -6.01
C LEU A 406 -2.06 -36.05 -6.11
N ALA A 407 -1.53 -34.83 -6.23
CA ALA A 407 -2.32 -33.65 -6.53
C ALA A 407 -2.17 -33.30 -8.01
N SER A 408 -3.26 -33.31 -8.78
CA SER A 408 -3.23 -33.00 -10.22
C SER A 408 -4.18 -31.86 -10.60
N ASN A 409 -3.87 -31.16 -11.69
CA ASN A 409 -4.69 -30.06 -12.16
C ASN A 409 -6.05 -30.55 -12.69
N PHE A 410 -7.14 -30.15 -12.03
CA PHE A 410 -8.51 -30.53 -12.43
C PHE A 410 -8.85 -30.11 -13.87
N PHE A 411 -8.36 -28.95 -14.30
CA PHE A 411 -8.65 -28.36 -15.60
C PHE A 411 -7.63 -28.74 -16.70
N SER A 412 -6.70 -29.65 -16.43
CA SER A 412 -5.72 -30.13 -17.42
C SER A 412 -6.40 -30.78 -18.63
N ARG A 413 -6.02 -30.34 -19.84
CA ARG A 413 -6.49 -30.91 -21.11
C ARG A 413 -5.87 -32.27 -21.42
N LYS A 414 -4.63 -32.51 -20.97
CA LYS A 414 -3.90 -33.77 -21.21
C LYS A 414 -4.58 -34.95 -20.50
N ASP A 415 -5.30 -34.66 -19.42
CA ASP A 415 -5.96 -35.68 -18.59
C ASP A 415 -7.48 -35.74 -18.80
N CYS A 416 -8.04 -34.95 -19.73
CA CYS A 416 -9.46 -35.05 -20.12
C CYS A 416 -9.87 -36.43 -20.64
N TYR A 417 -8.91 -37.31 -20.98
CA TYR A 417 -9.17 -38.68 -21.41
C TYR A 417 -8.84 -39.74 -20.33
N GLY A 418 -8.19 -39.36 -19.24
CA GLY A 418 -7.73 -40.30 -18.19
C GLY A 418 -8.70 -40.46 -17.02
N TYR A 419 -9.43 -39.40 -16.67
CA TYR A 419 -10.29 -39.38 -15.48
C TYR A 419 -11.74 -39.68 -15.81
N LYS A 420 -12.18 -40.89 -15.47
CA LYS A 420 -13.56 -41.35 -15.63
C LYS A 420 -14.30 -41.22 -14.31
N ILE A 421 -15.32 -40.36 -14.29
CA ILE A 421 -16.25 -40.27 -13.16
C ILE A 421 -17.47 -41.11 -13.49
N PHE A 422 -17.95 -41.88 -12.52
CA PHE A 422 -19.12 -42.75 -12.67
C PHE A 422 -20.23 -42.33 -11.71
N ALA A 423 -21.47 -42.40 -12.18
CA ALA A 423 -22.67 -42.31 -11.36
C ALA A 423 -23.54 -43.55 -11.60
N ASP A 424 -24.25 -44.00 -10.56
CA ASP A 424 -25.21 -45.09 -10.70
C ASP A 424 -26.48 -44.56 -11.38
N ASN A 425 -26.92 -45.24 -12.44
CA ASN A 425 -28.23 -44.97 -13.05
C ASN A 425 -29.37 -45.54 -12.18
N LYS A 426 -30.63 -45.31 -12.57
CA LYS A 426 -31.80 -45.89 -11.88
C LYS A 426 -31.80 -47.42 -11.70
N LEU A 427 -31.05 -48.15 -12.52
CA LEU A 427 -30.90 -49.61 -12.45
C LEU A 427 -29.72 -50.04 -11.55
N GLY A 428 -28.98 -49.09 -10.99
CA GLY A 428 -27.78 -49.34 -10.19
C GLY A 428 -26.53 -49.64 -11.01
N GLU A 429 -26.56 -49.39 -12.33
CA GLU A 429 -25.43 -49.60 -13.22
C GLU A 429 -24.56 -48.34 -13.26
N LYS A 430 -23.24 -48.53 -13.20
CA LYS A 430 -22.27 -47.44 -13.29
C LYS A 430 -22.19 -46.89 -14.70
N GLN A 431 -22.50 -45.61 -14.85
CA GLN A 431 -22.41 -44.87 -16.09
C GLN A 431 -21.36 -43.77 -16.00
N GLU A 432 -20.51 -43.67 -17.03
CA GLU A 432 -19.52 -42.60 -17.13
C GLU A 432 -20.23 -41.25 -17.34
N ILE A 433 -19.87 -40.23 -16.57
CA ILE A 433 -20.44 -38.89 -16.60
C ILE A 433 -19.34 -37.82 -16.71
N SER A 434 -19.71 -36.61 -17.12
CA SER A 434 -18.79 -35.47 -17.14
C SER A 434 -18.21 -35.20 -15.75
N LYS A 435 -16.88 -35.07 -15.66
CA LYS A 435 -16.18 -34.71 -14.41
C LYS A 435 -16.58 -33.33 -13.89
N TYR A 436 -17.04 -32.44 -14.76
CA TYR A 436 -17.42 -31.08 -14.40
C TYR A 436 -18.68 -31.02 -13.54
N LEU A 437 -19.48 -32.09 -13.49
CA LEU A 437 -20.63 -32.20 -12.57
C LEU A 437 -20.22 -32.20 -11.08
N LEU A 438 -18.94 -32.42 -10.76
CA LEU A 438 -18.41 -32.34 -9.39
C LEU A 438 -18.23 -30.89 -8.90
N LEU A 439 -18.21 -29.92 -9.82
CA LEU A 439 -17.90 -28.53 -9.51
C LEU A 439 -19.01 -27.87 -8.70
N LYS A 440 -18.58 -27.07 -7.73
CA LYS A 440 -19.41 -26.14 -6.97
C LYS A 440 -19.03 -24.70 -7.30
N ALA A 441 -19.89 -23.75 -6.93
CA ALA A 441 -19.66 -22.34 -7.20
C ALA A 441 -18.26 -21.85 -6.76
N ASN A 442 -17.78 -22.29 -5.59
CA ASN A 442 -16.46 -21.94 -5.08
C ASN A 442 -15.28 -22.55 -5.86
N ASP A 443 -15.50 -23.62 -6.61
CA ASP A 443 -14.45 -24.29 -7.39
C ASP A 443 -14.24 -23.53 -8.72
N LEU A 444 -15.33 -23.00 -9.27
CA LEU A 444 -15.38 -22.16 -10.48
C LEU A 444 -14.74 -20.78 -10.31
N THR A 445 -14.53 -20.33 -9.06
CA THR A 445 -13.85 -19.06 -8.74
C THR A 445 -12.36 -19.22 -8.43
N CYS A 446 -11.80 -20.42 -8.57
CA CYS A 446 -10.37 -20.66 -8.35
C CYS A 446 -9.54 -20.02 -9.47
N SER A 447 -8.34 -19.53 -9.14
CA SER A 447 -7.41 -18.86 -10.05
C SER A 447 -7.06 -19.72 -11.27
N ASN A 448 -7.00 -21.05 -11.11
CA ASN A 448 -6.73 -22.01 -12.19
C ASN A 448 -7.96 -22.50 -12.97
N PHE A 449 -9.15 -21.91 -12.76
CA PHE A 449 -10.34 -22.22 -13.58
C PHE A 449 -10.13 -21.86 -15.05
N VAL A 450 -10.44 -22.82 -15.92
CA VAL A 450 -10.38 -22.78 -17.38
C VAL A 450 -11.76 -23.18 -17.90
N CYS A 451 -12.41 -22.29 -18.65
CA CYS A 451 -13.77 -22.51 -19.14
C CYS A 451 -13.80 -23.39 -20.41
N GLU A 452 -12.68 -23.43 -21.13
CA GLU A 452 -12.52 -24.09 -22.40
C GLU A 452 -12.85 -25.58 -22.30
N ASN A 453 -13.63 -26.09 -23.26
CA ASN A 453 -14.06 -27.48 -23.38
C ASN A 453 -15.01 -28.01 -22.29
N ILE A 454 -15.40 -27.21 -21.28
CA ILE A 454 -16.38 -27.66 -20.26
C ILE A 454 -17.70 -28.05 -20.92
N PHE A 455 -18.24 -27.18 -21.78
CA PHE A 455 -19.49 -27.43 -22.49
C PHE A 455 -19.42 -28.66 -23.41
N GLU A 456 -18.32 -28.79 -24.17
CA GLU A 456 -18.09 -29.93 -25.08
C GLU A 456 -18.03 -31.27 -24.32
N ASP A 457 -17.41 -31.28 -23.14
CA ASP A 457 -17.37 -32.47 -22.28
C ASP A 457 -18.76 -32.81 -21.73
N ILE A 458 -19.53 -31.81 -21.26
CA ILE A 458 -20.89 -32.02 -20.74
C ILE A 458 -21.78 -32.70 -21.78
N ILE A 459 -21.79 -32.22 -23.02
CA ILE A 459 -22.70 -32.74 -24.05
C ILE A 459 -22.29 -34.13 -24.56
N LYS A 460 -21.01 -34.50 -24.44
CA LYS A 460 -20.48 -35.82 -24.84
C LYS A 460 -21.08 -36.97 -24.03
N TYR A 461 -21.42 -36.72 -22.77
CA TYR A 461 -21.94 -37.71 -21.82
C TYR A 461 -23.47 -37.61 -21.65
N ASP A 462 -24.22 -37.04 -22.60
CA ASP A 462 -25.68 -36.97 -22.51
C ASP A 462 -26.31 -38.37 -22.55
N THR A 463 -26.81 -38.82 -21.39
CA THR A 463 -27.41 -40.14 -21.22
C THR A 463 -28.91 -40.08 -20.95
N GLY A 464 -29.51 -38.90 -21.16
CA GLY A 464 -30.94 -38.66 -21.03
C GLY A 464 -31.30 -37.80 -19.81
N TYR A 465 -32.57 -37.86 -19.41
CA TYR A 465 -33.19 -36.90 -18.51
C TYR A 465 -32.52 -36.77 -17.12
N GLU A 466 -32.08 -37.88 -16.51
CA GLU A 466 -31.39 -37.85 -15.21
C GLU A 466 -30.04 -37.13 -15.26
N TYR A 467 -29.30 -37.32 -16.35
CA TYR A 467 -28.07 -36.60 -16.59
C TYR A 467 -28.34 -35.10 -16.78
N GLN A 468 -29.38 -34.76 -17.55
CA GLN A 468 -29.80 -33.36 -17.77
C GLN A 468 -30.20 -32.66 -16.46
N ILE A 469 -30.86 -33.35 -15.52
CA ILE A 469 -31.09 -32.82 -14.16
C ILE A 469 -29.77 -32.49 -13.46
N SER A 470 -28.77 -33.37 -13.55
CA SER A 470 -27.45 -33.16 -12.95
C SER A 470 -26.73 -31.96 -13.59
N VAL A 471 -26.80 -31.83 -14.90
CA VAL A 471 -26.28 -30.66 -15.62
C VAL A 471 -27.02 -29.38 -15.21
N ASN A 472 -28.34 -29.44 -14.98
CA ASN A 472 -29.09 -28.30 -14.48
C ASN A 472 -28.63 -27.87 -13.08
N TYR A 473 -28.27 -28.81 -12.19
CA TYR A 473 -27.65 -28.45 -10.91
C TYR A 473 -26.27 -27.79 -11.09
N LEU A 474 -25.45 -28.27 -12.03
CA LEU A 474 -24.19 -27.59 -12.38
C LEU A 474 -24.46 -26.17 -12.91
N LEU A 475 -25.47 -25.98 -13.75
CA LEU A 475 -25.87 -24.66 -14.24
C LEU A 475 -26.18 -23.69 -13.08
N LEU A 476 -26.89 -24.15 -12.05
CA LEU A 476 -27.12 -23.35 -10.85
C LEU A 476 -25.82 -22.99 -10.13
N GLU A 477 -24.85 -23.90 -10.03
CA GLU A 477 -23.52 -23.60 -9.46
C GLU A 477 -22.73 -22.58 -10.30
N ILE A 478 -22.83 -22.65 -11.65
CA ILE A 478 -22.22 -21.67 -12.57
C ILE A 478 -22.83 -20.29 -12.35
N ILE A 479 -24.15 -20.19 -12.24
CA ILE A 479 -24.83 -18.92 -11.97
C ILE A 479 -24.42 -18.37 -10.59
N ARG A 480 -24.32 -19.22 -9.57
CA ARG A 480 -23.82 -18.79 -8.24
C ARG A 480 -22.39 -18.28 -8.33
N ALA A 481 -21.50 -18.95 -9.08
CA ALA A 481 -20.12 -18.50 -9.26
C ALA A 481 -20.06 -17.15 -9.97
N TYR A 482 -20.90 -16.92 -10.98
CA TYR A 482 -21.05 -15.64 -11.64
C TYR A 482 -21.46 -14.54 -10.64
N ASP A 483 -22.47 -14.82 -9.81
CA ASP A 483 -22.95 -13.87 -8.80
C ASP A 483 -21.92 -13.54 -7.69
N MET A 484 -20.93 -14.42 -7.43
CA MET A 484 -19.87 -14.17 -6.44
C MET A 484 -18.92 -13.04 -6.83
N ASN A 485 -18.91 -12.63 -8.09
CA ASN A 485 -18.24 -11.42 -8.56
C ASN A 485 -16.70 -11.40 -8.44
N ILE A 486 -16.04 -12.51 -8.80
CA ILE A 486 -14.57 -12.65 -8.74
C ILE A 486 -14.01 -12.89 -10.14
N GLY A 487 -13.55 -11.83 -10.82
CA GLY A 487 -12.59 -11.85 -11.95
C GLY A 487 -12.95 -12.61 -13.25
N LYS A 488 -13.96 -13.49 -13.27
CA LYS A 488 -14.20 -14.51 -14.32
C LYS A 488 -15.61 -14.48 -14.92
N HIS A 489 -16.23 -13.31 -14.90
CA HIS A 489 -17.65 -13.13 -15.25
C HIS A 489 -18.04 -13.55 -16.65
N GLU A 490 -17.26 -13.12 -17.64
CA GLU A 490 -17.67 -13.27 -19.03
C GLU A 490 -17.61 -14.75 -19.45
N ASP A 491 -16.63 -15.51 -18.96
CA ASP A 491 -16.51 -16.94 -19.24
C ASP A 491 -17.61 -17.75 -18.57
N LEU A 492 -17.89 -17.48 -17.28
CA LEU A 492 -18.98 -18.13 -16.55
C LEU A 492 -20.34 -17.81 -17.17
N TYR A 493 -20.55 -16.56 -17.61
CA TYR A 493 -21.77 -16.16 -18.29
C TYR A 493 -21.95 -16.91 -19.63
N LYS A 494 -20.91 -16.93 -20.48
CA LYS A 494 -20.93 -17.65 -21.75
C LYS A 494 -21.23 -19.14 -21.55
N LEU A 495 -20.57 -19.76 -20.58
CA LEU A 495 -20.81 -21.16 -20.23
C LEU A 495 -22.24 -21.38 -19.76
N ALA A 496 -22.76 -20.51 -18.88
CA ALA A 496 -24.13 -20.59 -18.39
C ALA A 496 -25.14 -20.52 -19.55
N VAL A 497 -24.95 -19.57 -20.48
CA VAL A 497 -25.79 -19.43 -21.67
C VAL A 497 -25.75 -20.72 -22.50
N GLN A 498 -24.57 -21.21 -22.89
CA GLN A 498 -24.41 -22.43 -23.70
C GLN A 498 -25.09 -23.64 -23.06
N VAL A 499 -24.86 -23.86 -21.76
CA VAL A 499 -25.46 -24.98 -21.01
C VAL A 499 -26.98 -24.82 -20.93
N SER A 500 -27.48 -23.62 -20.67
CA SER A 500 -28.93 -23.36 -20.56
C SER A 500 -29.68 -23.51 -21.88
N GLU A 501 -29.11 -23.06 -22.99
CA GLU A 501 -29.68 -23.22 -24.34
C GLU A 501 -29.72 -24.69 -24.73
N TRP A 502 -28.63 -25.43 -24.43
CA TRP A 502 -28.59 -26.87 -24.64
C TRP A 502 -29.67 -27.60 -23.83
N LEU A 503 -29.84 -27.29 -22.54
CA LEU A 503 -30.91 -27.88 -21.72
C LEU A 503 -32.30 -27.57 -22.28
N CYS A 504 -32.57 -26.33 -22.69
CA CYS A 504 -33.84 -25.95 -23.32
C CYS A 504 -34.10 -26.74 -24.61
N SER A 505 -33.06 -27.03 -25.40
CA SER A 505 -33.18 -27.83 -26.63
C SER A 505 -33.52 -29.30 -26.39
N LYS A 506 -33.32 -29.82 -25.16
CA LYS A 506 -33.60 -31.21 -24.78
C LYS A 506 -35.03 -31.40 -24.26
N SER A 507 -35.61 -30.36 -23.68
CA SER A 507 -37.00 -30.38 -23.20
C SER A 507 -37.58 -28.96 -23.25
N GLU A 508 -38.28 -28.65 -24.35
CA GLU A 508 -38.93 -27.35 -24.54
C GLU A 508 -39.98 -27.03 -23.46
N ASN A 509 -40.53 -28.06 -22.81
CA ASN A 509 -41.59 -27.93 -21.80
C ASN A 509 -41.08 -28.02 -20.35
N ASP A 510 -39.78 -28.16 -20.11
CA ASP A 510 -39.25 -28.14 -18.74
C ASP A 510 -39.15 -26.69 -18.23
N VAL A 511 -40.12 -26.31 -17.40
CA VAL A 511 -40.21 -24.99 -16.79
C VAL A 511 -38.94 -24.61 -16.03
N ASN A 512 -38.21 -25.56 -15.40
CA ASN A 512 -37.00 -25.23 -14.66
C ASN A 512 -35.86 -24.84 -15.58
N TYR A 513 -35.70 -25.54 -16.71
CA TYR A 513 -34.67 -25.19 -17.71
C TYR A 513 -34.95 -23.81 -18.28
N ARG A 514 -36.22 -23.53 -18.61
CA ARG A 514 -36.62 -22.24 -19.15
C ARG A 514 -36.45 -21.10 -18.14
N MET A 515 -36.86 -21.32 -16.89
CA MET A 515 -36.64 -20.37 -15.79
C MET A 515 -35.14 -20.10 -15.57
N ASN A 516 -34.30 -21.13 -15.69
CA ASN A 516 -32.85 -21.00 -15.57
C ASN A 516 -32.22 -20.21 -16.72
N TYR A 517 -32.68 -20.40 -17.95
CA TYR A 517 -32.28 -19.57 -19.10
C TYR A 517 -32.66 -18.09 -18.88
N LEU A 518 -33.92 -17.81 -18.50
CA LEU A 518 -34.41 -16.44 -18.32
C LEU A 518 -33.70 -15.71 -17.17
N GLN A 519 -33.36 -16.40 -16.07
CA GLN A 519 -32.59 -15.78 -15.00
C GLN A 519 -31.14 -15.45 -15.38
N ILE A 520 -30.52 -16.19 -16.31
CA ILE A 520 -29.18 -15.88 -16.82
C ILE A 520 -29.28 -14.62 -17.66
N LYS A 521 -30.22 -14.59 -18.60
CA LYS A 521 -30.48 -13.42 -19.46
C LYS A 521 -30.72 -12.15 -18.63
N ARG A 522 -31.55 -12.26 -17.59
CA ARG A 522 -31.91 -11.15 -16.70
C ARG A 522 -30.71 -10.51 -15.98
N ARG A 523 -29.60 -11.22 -15.82
CA ARG A 523 -28.37 -10.69 -15.19
C ARG A 523 -27.56 -9.78 -16.12
N LYS A 524 -27.76 -9.85 -17.44
CA LYS A 524 -27.03 -9.03 -18.43
C LYS A 524 -27.93 -8.03 -19.14
N GLU A 525 -29.21 -8.36 -19.32
CA GLU A 525 -30.15 -7.52 -20.06
C GLU A 525 -31.59 -7.61 -19.56
N SER A 526 -32.48 -6.79 -20.14
CA SER A 526 -33.92 -6.84 -19.84
C SER A 526 -34.62 -7.91 -20.67
N LEU A 527 -35.63 -8.55 -20.07
CA LEU A 527 -36.50 -9.48 -20.78
C LEU A 527 -37.37 -8.73 -21.78
N ASN A 528 -37.64 -9.35 -22.92
CA ASN A 528 -38.53 -8.78 -23.94
C ASN A 528 -40.01 -9.10 -23.66
N ASP A 529 -40.92 -8.48 -24.40
CA ASP A 529 -42.37 -8.63 -24.20
C ASP A 529 -42.87 -10.09 -24.34
N ALA A 530 -42.22 -10.89 -25.19
CA ALA A 530 -42.59 -12.30 -25.36
C ALA A 530 -42.20 -13.13 -24.12
N GLU A 531 -41.00 -12.88 -23.58
CA GLU A 531 -40.50 -13.52 -22.36
C GLU A 531 -41.27 -13.07 -21.11
N ILE A 532 -41.71 -11.81 -21.06
CA ILE A 532 -42.59 -11.32 -20.00
C ILE A 532 -43.93 -12.06 -20.02
N LYS A 533 -44.58 -12.15 -21.19
CA LYS A 533 -45.84 -12.91 -21.35
C LYS A 533 -45.67 -14.38 -21.01
N GLU A 534 -44.52 -14.96 -21.37
CA GLU A 534 -44.19 -16.33 -21.03
C GLU A 534 -44.12 -16.55 -19.51
N LEU A 535 -43.47 -15.64 -18.77
CA LEU A 535 -43.43 -15.70 -17.30
C LEU A 535 -44.82 -15.52 -16.66
N GLU A 536 -45.67 -14.67 -17.24
CA GLU A 536 -47.06 -14.53 -16.81
C GLU A 536 -47.84 -15.84 -16.99
N ASN A 537 -47.69 -16.50 -18.15
CA ASN A 537 -48.28 -17.82 -18.38
C ASN A 537 -47.74 -18.88 -17.42
N ILE A 538 -46.45 -18.84 -17.07
CA ILE A 538 -45.87 -19.75 -16.07
C ILE A 538 -46.53 -19.56 -14.70
N ILE A 539 -46.79 -18.31 -14.28
CA ILE A 539 -47.47 -18.00 -13.02
C ILE A 539 -48.89 -18.56 -12.99
N GLU A 540 -49.60 -18.55 -14.12
CA GLU A 540 -50.96 -19.09 -14.26
C GLU A 540 -50.97 -20.62 -14.30
N ASN A 541 -50.09 -21.23 -15.10
CA ASN A 541 -50.05 -22.68 -15.31
C ASN A 541 -49.47 -23.46 -14.12
N TYR A 542 -48.55 -22.86 -13.36
CA TYR A 542 -47.91 -23.47 -12.19
C TYR A 542 -48.40 -22.83 -10.88
N PHE A 543 -49.69 -22.50 -10.80
CA PHE A 543 -50.25 -21.76 -9.66
C PHE A 543 -50.11 -22.49 -8.31
N ASP A 544 -50.04 -23.82 -8.32
CA ASP A 544 -49.86 -24.68 -7.14
C ASP A 544 -48.39 -24.83 -6.71
N ASP A 545 -47.42 -24.58 -7.61
CA ASP A 545 -45.99 -24.61 -7.27
C ASP A 545 -45.53 -23.23 -6.82
N TRP A 546 -45.53 -23.04 -5.51
CA TRP A 546 -45.14 -21.77 -4.89
C TRP A 546 -43.70 -21.35 -5.27
N SER A 547 -42.80 -22.30 -5.54
CA SER A 547 -41.39 -22.02 -5.79
C SER A 547 -41.18 -21.50 -7.23
N ILE A 548 -41.84 -22.13 -8.21
CA ILE A 548 -41.86 -21.67 -9.60
C ILE A 548 -42.53 -20.30 -9.67
N LYS A 549 -43.69 -20.15 -9.01
CA LYS A 549 -44.42 -18.88 -8.97
C LYS A 549 -43.61 -17.75 -8.34
N ALA A 550 -42.94 -18.02 -7.21
CA ALA A 550 -42.06 -17.03 -6.57
C ALA A 550 -40.87 -16.67 -7.49
N GLY A 551 -40.26 -17.65 -8.15
CA GLY A 551 -39.19 -17.43 -9.11
C GLY A 551 -39.63 -16.54 -10.28
N ALA A 552 -40.77 -16.83 -10.89
CA ALA A 552 -41.28 -16.08 -12.04
C ALA A 552 -41.59 -14.62 -11.67
N LEU A 553 -42.17 -14.39 -10.49
CA LEU A 553 -42.39 -13.04 -9.95
C LEU A 553 -41.08 -12.27 -9.72
N ILE A 554 -40.00 -12.95 -9.29
CA ILE A 554 -38.67 -12.33 -9.14
C ILE A 554 -38.14 -11.88 -10.51
N LEU A 555 -38.26 -12.72 -11.54
CA LEU A 555 -37.80 -12.39 -12.90
C LEU A 555 -38.58 -11.20 -13.50
N LEU A 556 -39.88 -11.12 -13.22
CA LEU A 556 -40.74 -9.98 -13.59
C LEU A 556 -40.48 -8.71 -12.75
N GLY A 557 -39.63 -8.77 -11.72
CA GLY A 557 -39.40 -7.63 -10.82
C GLY A 557 -40.53 -7.37 -9.81
N LYS A 558 -41.51 -8.26 -9.69
CA LYS A 558 -42.63 -8.19 -8.73
C LYS A 558 -42.20 -8.67 -7.33
N ILE A 559 -41.17 -8.03 -6.78
CA ILE A 559 -40.44 -8.50 -5.58
C ILE A 559 -41.31 -8.56 -4.32
N ILE A 560 -42.25 -7.62 -4.15
CA ILE A 560 -43.16 -7.60 -2.99
C ILE A 560 -44.04 -8.85 -2.97
N GLU A 561 -44.58 -9.22 -4.13
CA GLU A 561 -45.44 -10.40 -4.29
C GLU A 561 -44.64 -11.68 -4.06
N ALA A 562 -43.44 -11.78 -4.65
CA ALA A 562 -42.54 -12.91 -4.43
C ALA A 562 -42.21 -13.11 -2.94
N LYS A 563 -41.82 -12.03 -2.23
CA LYS A 563 -41.53 -12.08 -0.79
C LYS A 563 -42.73 -12.54 0.04
N LYS A 564 -43.95 -12.14 -0.32
CA LYS A 564 -45.19 -12.58 0.35
C LYS A 564 -45.47 -14.07 0.17
N ILE A 565 -45.12 -14.65 -0.98
CA ILE A 565 -45.25 -16.10 -1.22
C ILE A 565 -44.21 -16.84 -0.38
N ILE A 566 -42.94 -16.40 -0.41
CA ILE A 566 -41.82 -17.03 0.30
C ILE A 566 -42.03 -16.97 1.82
N SER A 567 -42.55 -15.85 2.36
CA SER A 567 -42.75 -15.66 3.80
C SER A 567 -43.74 -16.64 4.42
N LYS A 568 -44.67 -17.18 3.62
CA LYS A 568 -45.70 -18.14 4.05
C LYS A 568 -45.21 -19.59 4.17
N GLN A 569 -44.01 -19.89 3.67
CA GLN A 569 -43.46 -21.24 3.67
C GLN A 569 -42.82 -21.61 5.01
N SER A 570 -42.52 -22.90 5.21
CA SER A 570 -41.70 -23.37 6.34
C SER A 570 -40.29 -22.78 6.28
N GLU A 571 -39.61 -22.71 7.43
CA GLU A 571 -38.22 -22.24 7.48
C GLU A 571 -37.27 -23.13 6.65
N GLU A 572 -37.55 -24.42 6.56
CA GLU A 572 -36.81 -25.36 5.71
C GLU A 572 -36.97 -25.01 4.22
N ASN A 573 -38.20 -24.82 3.75
CA ASN A 573 -38.48 -24.41 2.37
C ASN A 573 -37.87 -23.05 2.03
N LYS A 574 -37.93 -22.09 2.95
CA LYS A 574 -37.27 -20.78 2.80
C LYS A 574 -35.77 -20.94 2.67
N SER A 575 -35.16 -21.75 3.54
CA SER A 575 -33.72 -22.01 3.54
C SER A 575 -33.29 -22.65 2.22
N MET A 576 -34.02 -23.65 1.74
CA MET A 576 -33.78 -24.29 0.45
C MET A 576 -33.90 -23.31 -0.71
N PHE A 577 -34.98 -22.52 -0.77
CA PHE A 577 -35.20 -21.56 -1.86
C PHE A 577 -34.13 -20.47 -1.92
N LYS A 578 -33.65 -20.00 -0.75
CA LYS A 578 -32.54 -19.02 -0.66
C LYS A 578 -31.23 -19.54 -1.25
N GLN A 579 -31.06 -20.86 -1.35
CA GLN A 579 -29.88 -21.43 -2.00
C GLN A 579 -29.97 -21.32 -3.53
N TYR A 580 -31.15 -21.14 -4.13
CA TYR A 580 -31.25 -20.97 -5.58
C TYR A 580 -30.72 -19.61 -6.03
N PRO A 581 -29.91 -19.56 -7.11
CA PRO A 581 -29.35 -18.30 -7.62
C PRO A 581 -30.41 -17.26 -7.97
N ILE A 582 -31.62 -17.69 -8.37
CA ILE A 582 -32.71 -16.76 -8.69
C ILE A 582 -33.06 -15.83 -7.51
N TYR A 583 -32.83 -16.26 -6.26
CA TYR A 583 -33.08 -15.44 -5.08
C TYR A 583 -32.14 -14.23 -4.99
N SER A 584 -30.91 -14.32 -5.52
CA SER A 584 -29.93 -13.22 -5.48
C SER A 584 -30.42 -11.98 -6.25
N LEU A 585 -31.26 -12.18 -7.27
CA LEU A 585 -31.86 -11.11 -8.08
C LEU A 585 -32.76 -10.17 -7.27
N ILE A 586 -33.28 -10.61 -6.12
CA ILE A 586 -34.07 -9.74 -5.24
C ILE A 586 -33.29 -8.47 -4.84
N ASN A 587 -31.98 -8.60 -4.62
CA ASN A 587 -31.14 -7.48 -4.20
C ASN A 587 -30.83 -6.49 -5.34
N GLN A 588 -30.96 -6.90 -6.60
CA GLN A 588 -30.74 -6.02 -7.76
C GLN A 588 -31.85 -4.99 -7.94
N TYR A 589 -33.05 -5.24 -7.40
CA TYR A 589 -34.22 -4.36 -7.48
C TYR A 589 -34.39 -3.43 -6.27
N VAL A 590 -33.45 -3.42 -5.31
CA VAL A 590 -33.51 -2.61 -4.07
C VAL A 590 -32.56 -1.40 -4.16
N LYS A 591 -32.17 -0.97 -5.36
CA LYS A 591 -31.42 0.27 -5.56
C LYS A 591 -32.33 1.49 -5.60
#